data_AF-A0A246GFU3-F1
#
_entry.id   AF-A0A246GFU3-F1
#
_cell.length_a   1.000
_cell.length_b   1.000
_cell.length_c   1.000
_cell.angle_alpha   90.00
_cell.angle_beta   90.00
_cell.angle_gamma   90.00
#
_symmetry.space_group_name_H-M   'P 1'
#
loop_
_entity.id
_entity.type
_entity.pdbx_description
1 polymer ?
#
loop_
_entity_poly.entity_id
_entity_poly.type
_entity_poly.pdbx_seq_one_letter_code
_entity_poly.pdbx_strand_id
1 'polypeptide(L)' 'METLAQKINHRITTPYQKIAQLLDTNVDYVGQIARGERTPKRGKGLKIKQELEKQIQNENNKINCS' A
#
# COMPACT_ATOMS: atom_id res chain seq x y z
N MET A 1 -11.13 10.31 -28.23
CA MET A 1 -11.97 10.95 -27.20
C MET A 1 -11.91 10.06 -25.97
N GLU A 2 -11.26 10.49 -24.90
CA GLU A 2 -11.15 9.67 -23.69
C GLU A 2 -12.45 9.73 -22.88
N THR A 3 -12.88 8.59 -22.35
CA THR A 3 -14.10 8.48 -21.54
C THR A 3 -13.86 8.96 -20.11
N LEU A 4 -14.92 9.39 -19.41
CA LEU A 4 -14.85 9.74 -17.99
C LEU A 4 -14.25 8.61 -17.13
N ALA A 5 -14.52 7.34 -17.50
CA ALA A 5 -13.94 6.17 -16.85
C ALA A 5 -12.41 6.11 -16.99
N GLN A 6 -11.87 6.43 -18.16
CA GLN A 6 -10.42 6.52 -18.39
C GLN A 6 -9.79 7.65 -17.55
N LYS A 7 -10.46 8.80 -17.42
CA LYS A 7 -9.99 9.92 -16.58
C LYS A 7 -10.02 9.62 -15.07
N ILE A 8 -10.92 8.77 -14.60
CA ILE A 8 -11.04 8.39 -13.18
C ILE A 8 -10.02 7.31 -12.82
N ASN A 9 -9.83 6.30 -13.69
CA ASN A 9 -8.92 5.18 -13.43
C ASN A 9 -7.45 5.60 -13.27
N HIS A 10 -7.04 6.73 -13.86
CA HIS A 10 -5.64 7.19 -13.80
C HIS A 10 -5.27 7.93 -12.51
N ARG A 11 -6.22 8.31 -11.64
CA ARG A 11 -5.96 9.34 -10.61
C ARG A 11 -5.61 8.82 -9.22
N ILE A 12 -5.94 7.60 -8.85
CA ILE A 12 -5.82 7.18 -7.44
C ILE A 12 -5.18 5.81 -7.35
N THR A 13 -3.84 5.78 -7.40
CA THR A 13 -3.09 4.61 -6.98
C THR A 13 -3.20 4.50 -5.46
N THR A 14 -3.88 3.46 -4.98
CA THR A 14 -4.06 3.24 -3.55
C THR A 14 -2.71 2.93 -2.88
N PRO A 15 -2.55 3.19 -1.57
CA PRO A 15 -1.33 2.83 -0.84
C PRO A 15 -0.95 1.36 -1.04
N TYR A 16 -1.93 0.47 -1.06
CA TYR A 16 -1.73 -0.96 -1.31
C TYR A 16 -1.24 -1.25 -2.73
N GLN A 17 -1.79 -0.58 -3.74
CA GLN A 17 -1.31 -0.70 -5.13
C GLN A 17 0.14 -0.22 -5.27
N LYS A 18 0.52 0.87 -4.59
CA LYS A 18 1.91 1.36 -4.60
C LYS A 18 2.88 0.35 -3.98
N ILE A 19 2.54 -0.19 -2.82
CA ILE A 19 3.37 -1.21 -2.15
C ILE A 19 3.45 -2.49 -2.99
N ALA A 20 2.32 -2.88 -3.60
CA ALA A 20 2.25 -4.04 -4.48
C ALA A 20 3.19 -3.91 -5.69
N GLN A 21 3.20 -2.74 -6.35
CA GLN A 21 4.13 -2.45 -7.44
C GLN A 21 5.59 -2.40 -6.96
N LEU A 22 5.87 -1.75 -5.82
CA LEU A 22 7.22 -1.62 -5.28
C LEU A 22 7.88 -2.97 -4.97
N LEU A 23 7.08 -3.92 -4.45
CA LEU A 23 7.56 -5.22 -3.98
C LEU A 23 7.28 -6.37 -4.94
N ASP A 24 6.80 -6.04 -6.15
CA ASP A 24 6.41 -6.99 -7.20
C ASP A 24 5.53 -8.11 -6.61
N THR A 25 4.37 -7.70 -6.11
CA THR A 25 3.40 -8.57 -5.44
C THR A 25 1.97 -8.17 -5.75
N ASN A 26 1.00 -8.96 -5.27
CA ASN A 26 -0.41 -8.71 -5.51
C ASN A 26 -1.00 -7.79 -4.43
N VAL A 27 -1.92 -6.91 -4.83
CA VAL A 27 -2.64 -5.98 -3.94
C VAL A 27 -3.43 -6.75 -2.88
N ASP A 28 -4.04 -7.87 -3.26
CA ASP A 28 -4.79 -8.72 -2.30
C ASP A 28 -3.88 -9.26 -1.20
N TYR A 29 -2.65 -9.63 -1.56
CA TYR A 29 -1.65 -10.14 -0.62
C TYR A 29 -1.20 -9.04 0.36
N VAL A 30 -1.03 -7.81 -0.13
CA VAL A 30 -0.77 -6.64 0.72
C VAL A 30 -1.95 -6.37 1.66
N GLY A 31 -3.18 -6.45 1.15
CA GLY A 31 -4.41 -6.25 1.92
C GLY A 31 -4.59 -7.28 3.04
N GLN A 32 -4.32 -8.56 2.77
CA GLN A 32 -4.34 -9.62 3.79
C GLN A 32 -3.36 -9.36 4.94
N ILE A 33 -2.18 -8.82 4.62
CA ILE A 33 -1.17 -8.45 5.62
C ILE A 33 -1.62 -7.24 6.42
N ALA A 34 -2.14 -6.20 5.74
CA ALA A 34 -2.64 -4.99 6.39
C ALA A 34 -3.81 -5.26 7.35
N ARG A 35 -4.72 -6.17 6.98
CA ARG A 35 -5.87 -6.57 7.81
C ARG A 35 -5.51 -7.56 8.93
N GLY A 36 -4.29 -8.10 8.94
CA GLY A 36 -3.87 -9.11 9.91
C GLY A 36 -4.40 -10.52 9.63
N GLU A 37 -5.08 -10.75 8.50
CA GLU A 37 -5.48 -12.09 8.03
C GLU A 37 -4.25 -12.98 7.79
N ARG A 38 -3.13 -12.35 7.42
CA ARG A 38 -1.85 -13.02 7.22
C ARG A 38 -0.72 -12.31 7.95
N THR A 39 -0.02 -13.04 8.82
CA THR A 39 1.15 -12.52 9.56
C THR A 39 2.45 -13.16 9.07
N PRO A 40 3.05 -12.64 7.99
CA PRO A 40 4.31 -13.16 7.47
C PRO A 40 5.47 -12.89 8.44
N LYS A 41 6.25 -13.92 8.74
CA LYS A 41 7.42 -13.84 9.62
C LYS A 41 8.76 -13.66 8.88
N ARG A 42 8.79 -13.91 7.56
CA ARG A 42 10.00 -13.88 6.72
C ARG A 42 9.70 -13.55 5.26
N GLY A 43 10.74 -13.20 4.51
CA GLY A 43 10.69 -13.01 3.05
C GLY A 43 9.92 -11.76 2.62
N LYS A 44 9.30 -11.82 1.43
CA LYS A 44 8.55 -10.69 0.83
C LYS A 44 7.43 -10.16 1.74
N GLY A 45 6.71 -11.05 2.43
CA GLY A 45 5.62 -10.66 3.33
C GLY A 45 6.09 -9.79 4.50
N LEU A 46 7.29 -10.04 5.05
CA LEU A 46 7.85 -9.22 6.12
C LEU A 46 8.17 -7.80 5.60
N LYS A 47 8.70 -7.68 4.39
CA LYS A 47 8.99 -6.40 3.75
C LYS A 47 7.72 -5.57 3.54
N ILE A 48 6.62 -6.21 3.11
CA ILE A 48 5.31 -5.54 2.95
C ILE A 48 4.84 -4.96 4.28
N LYS A 49 4.92 -5.75 5.36
CA LYS A 49 4.53 -5.29 6.71
C LYS A 49 5.34 -4.07 7.15
N GLN A 50 6.66 -4.11 6.94
CA GLN A 50 7.54 -2.98 7.27
C GLN A 50 7.22 -1.73 6.45
N GLU A 51 6.91 -1.85 5.16
CA GLU A 51 6.52 -0.69 4.34
C GLU A 51 5.18 -0.10 4.74
N LEU A 52 4.20 -0.94 5.13
CA LEU A 52 2.93 -0.48 5.69
C LEU A 52 3.15 0.31 7.00
N GLU A 53 3.98 -0.21 7.90
CA GLU A 53 4.32 0.45 9.18
C GLU A 53 5.03 1.80 8.94
N LYS A 54 5.97 1.87 7.99
CA LYS A 54 6.64 3.13 7.62
C LYS A 54 5.67 4.17 7.08
N GLN A 55 4.70 3.77 6.25
CA GLN A 55 3.69 4.71 5.73
C GLN A 55 2.85 5.30 6.87
N ILE A 56 2.42 4.47 7.82
CA ILE A 56 1.70 4.92 9.02
C ILE A 56 2.57 5.89 9.84
N GLN A 57 3.85 5.57 10.06
CA GLN A 57 4.76 6.44 10.83
C GLN A 57 5.01 7.78 10.14
N ASN A 58 5.14 7.80 8.81
CA ASN A 58 5.31 9.03 8.03
C ASN A 58 4.05 9.91 8.05
N GLU A 59 2.85 9.31 8.05
CA GLU A 59 1.60 10.05 8.19
C GLU A 59 1.48 10.69 9.59
N ASN A 60 1.80 9.94 10.63
CA ASN A 60 1.79 10.44 12.02
C ASN A 60 2.81 11.57 12.25
N ASN A 61 3.98 11.51 11.58
CA ASN A 61 4.99 12.57 11.71
C ASN A 61 4.54 13.89 11.02
N LYS A 62 3.77 13.82 9.95
CA LYS A 62 3.20 15.03 9.31
C LYS A 62 2.19 15.75 10.19
N ILE A 63 1.47 15.02 11.03
CA ILE A 63 0.46 15.58 11.95
C ILE A 63 1.13 16.33 13.11
N ASN A 64 2.33 15.90 13.55
CA ASN A 64 3.05 16.53 14.66
C ASN A 64 3.90 17.76 14.27
N CYS A 65 3.90 18.15 12.99
CA CYS A 65 4.62 19.34 12.50
C CYS A 65 3.68 20.44 11.97
N SER A 66 2.38 20.38 12.27
CA SER A 66 1.39 21.41 11.90
C SER A 66 0.91 22.20 13.12
#